data_AF-A0A553I0I2-F1
#
_entry.id   AF-A0A553I0I2-F1
#
_cell.length_a   1.000
_cell.length_b   1.000
_cell.length_c   1.000
_cell.angle_alpha   90.00
_cell.angle_beta   90.00
_cell.angle_gamma   90.00
#
_symmetry.space_group_name_H-M   'P 1'
#
loop_
_entity.id
_entity.type
_entity.pdbx_description
1 polymer ?
#
loop_
_entity_poly.entity_id
_entity_poly.type
_entity_poly.pdbx_seq_one_letter_code
_entity_poly.pdbx_strand_id
1 'polypeptide(L)'
;METLEETFARLQAAYETYDHSNGAGICALNLRLREQLKQYAASEQLSVNQDSAGSIGITKPGRDPTLAAIALSFPLDGCGKSWFISAFHVFNLLRADDLQCDVTLLGWSSMGERLIGRDIWIASDAKKGSALPILSQLERFSDLAHPSTITFSAIIEVREDAAVVTEVAGTPILVDTAKEHIGARGQLKATVLERRAIRAPELRVVGMEADVVTRELVKHYSEYLAALFENFD
;
A
#
# COMPACT_ATOMS: atom_id res chain seq x y z
N MET A 1 -10.05 3.42 25.72
CA MET A 1 -9.92 2.77 24.41
C MET A 1 -10.11 3.87 23.39
N GLU A 2 -9.08 4.17 22.61
CA GLU A 2 -9.12 5.23 21.58
C GLU A 2 -10.09 4.77 20.47
N THR A 3 -10.92 5.66 19.94
CA THR A 3 -11.82 5.32 18.82
C THR A 3 -11.03 5.25 17.50
N LEU A 4 -11.62 4.62 16.47
CA LEU A 4 -11.02 4.63 15.13
C LEU A 4 -10.87 6.06 14.58
N GLU A 5 -11.81 6.94 14.90
CA GLU A 5 -11.77 8.35 14.50
C GLU A 5 -10.63 9.11 15.19
N GLU A 6 -10.44 8.90 16.50
CA GLU A 6 -9.32 9.49 17.27
C GLU A 6 -7.97 8.99 16.74
N THR A 7 -7.86 7.68 16.50
CA THR A 7 -6.68 7.05 15.90
C THR A 7 -6.37 7.64 14.53
N PHE A 8 -7.40 7.80 13.69
CA PHE A 8 -7.25 8.34 12.35
C PHE A 8 -6.81 9.80 12.39
N ALA A 9 -7.42 10.63 13.24
CA ALA A 9 -7.03 12.02 13.43
C ALA A 9 -5.57 12.15 13.91
N ARG A 10 -5.15 11.29 14.84
CA ARG A 10 -3.77 11.23 15.35
C ARG A 10 -2.77 10.86 14.26
N LEU A 11 -3.07 9.85 13.45
CA LEU A 11 -2.22 9.44 12.33
C LEU A 11 -2.14 10.51 11.24
N GLN A 12 -3.28 11.15 10.93
CA GLN A 12 -3.33 12.26 9.99
C GLN A 12 -2.47 13.44 10.48
N ALA A 13 -2.55 13.82 11.75
CA ALA A 13 -1.74 14.88 12.33
C ALA A 13 -0.23 14.54 12.31
N ALA A 14 0.12 13.27 12.51
CA ALA A 14 1.50 12.79 12.38
C ALA A 14 2.02 12.90 10.93
N TYR A 15 1.14 12.73 9.95
CA TYR A 15 1.43 12.96 8.54
C TYR A 15 1.66 14.46 8.25
N GLU A 16 0.80 15.35 8.77
CA GLU A 16 0.82 16.80 8.51
C GLU A 16 1.99 17.54 9.16
N THR A 17 2.38 17.18 10.39
CA THR A 17 3.48 17.86 11.12
C THR A 17 4.81 17.81 10.35
N TYR A 18 4.92 16.84 9.44
CA TYR A 18 6.09 16.59 8.64
C TYR A 18 6.19 17.51 7.39
N ASP A 19 5.06 17.98 6.84
CA ASP A 19 5.03 18.83 5.62
C ASP A 19 5.52 20.28 5.87
N HIS A 20 5.48 20.74 7.13
CA HIS A 20 5.78 22.14 7.49
C HIS A 20 7.17 22.39 8.08
N SER A 21 7.97 21.36 8.37
CA SER A 21 9.24 21.51 9.11
C SER A 21 10.48 21.69 8.22
N ASN A 22 10.41 21.38 6.93
CA ASN A 22 11.57 21.44 6.03
C ASN A 22 11.41 22.47 4.91
N GLY A 23 11.63 23.75 5.25
CA GLY A 23 11.77 24.85 4.28
C GLY A 23 13.03 24.79 3.39
N ALA A 24 13.63 23.61 3.21
CA ALA A 24 14.91 23.42 2.53
C ALA A 24 14.98 22.07 1.78
N GLY A 25 14.06 21.83 0.83
CA GLY A 25 14.27 20.95 -0.35
C GLY A 25 14.64 19.47 -0.15
N ILE A 26 14.83 19.00 1.09
CA ILE A 26 15.13 17.61 1.44
C ILE A 26 13.98 17.14 2.31
N CYS A 27 13.11 16.29 1.77
CA CYS A 27 12.18 15.53 2.60
C CYS A 27 13.02 14.64 3.53
N ALA A 28 13.01 14.90 4.83
CA ALA A 28 13.44 13.97 5.86
C ALA A 28 12.52 12.72 6.03
N LEU A 29 12.98 11.79 6.84
CA LEU A 29 12.23 10.65 7.40
C LEU A 29 10.93 11.05 8.14
N ASN A 30 9.72 10.63 7.77
CA ASN A 30 8.54 10.74 8.64
C ASN A 30 8.53 9.65 9.73
N LEU A 31 9.43 9.81 10.69
CA LEU A 31 9.60 8.86 11.81
C LEU A 31 8.39 8.86 12.73
N ARG A 32 7.76 10.03 12.91
CA ARG A 32 6.60 10.17 13.79
C ARG A 32 5.46 9.28 13.29
N LEU A 33 5.15 9.34 12.00
CA LEU A 33 4.10 8.49 11.43
C LEU A 33 4.43 7.01 11.56
N ARG A 34 5.69 6.59 11.33
CA ARG A 34 6.13 5.19 11.54
C ARG A 34 5.86 4.72 12.96
N GLU A 35 6.22 5.51 13.97
CA GLU A 35 5.96 5.16 15.37
C GLU A 35 4.47 5.13 15.71
N GLN A 36 3.68 6.07 15.18
CA GLN A 36 2.23 6.07 15.39
C GLN A 36 1.54 4.87 14.71
N LEU A 37 2.03 4.44 13.54
CA LEU A 37 1.60 3.23 12.85
C LEU A 37 1.93 1.97 13.65
N LYS A 38 3.13 1.88 14.24
CA LYS A 38 3.49 0.77 15.16
C LYS A 38 2.57 0.72 16.38
N GLN A 39 2.27 1.87 16.99
CA GLN A 39 1.36 1.95 18.13
C GLN A 39 -0.06 1.52 17.76
N TYR A 40 -0.56 1.95 16.60
CA TYR A 40 -1.85 1.50 16.07
C TYR A 40 -1.88 -0.01 15.84
N ALA A 41 -0.85 -0.57 15.19
CA ALA A 41 -0.79 -2.00 14.98
C ALA A 41 -0.76 -2.79 16.30
N ALA A 42 -0.03 -2.30 17.30
CA ALA A 42 0.00 -2.91 18.63
C ALA A 42 -1.37 -2.86 19.34
N SER A 43 -2.10 -1.74 19.26
CA SER A 43 -3.44 -1.64 19.88
C SER A 43 -4.47 -2.56 19.21
N GLU A 44 -4.31 -2.78 17.91
CA GLU A 44 -5.18 -3.61 17.09
C GLU A 44 -4.73 -5.07 16.95
N GLN A 45 -3.64 -5.46 17.63
CA GLN A 45 -3.03 -6.81 17.55
C GLN A 45 -2.68 -7.22 16.11
N LEU A 46 -2.26 -6.26 15.30
CA LEU A 46 -1.82 -6.47 13.91
C LEU A 46 -0.31 -6.73 13.85
N SER A 47 0.12 -7.45 12.82
CA SER A 47 1.54 -7.70 12.60
C SER A 47 2.21 -6.48 11.97
N VAL A 48 3.43 -6.17 12.39
CA VAL A 48 4.24 -5.07 11.84
C VAL A 48 5.51 -5.62 11.21
N ASN A 49 5.84 -5.14 10.02
CA ASN A 49 7.13 -5.33 9.38
C ASN A 49 7.72 -3.97 9.01
N GLN A 50 9.01 -3.77 9.26
CA GLN A 50 9.76 -2.61 8.78
C GLN A 50 11.05 -3.10 8.13
N ASP A 51 11.34 -2.61 6.92
CA ASP A 51 12.48 -3.05 6.12
C ASP A 51 13.67 -2.07 6.19
N SER A 52 14.79 -2.50 5.60
CA SER A 52 16.02 -1.68 5.55
C SER A 52 15.94 -0.49 4.60
N ALA A 53 14.88 -0.38 3.79
CA ALA A 53 14.54 0.83 3.05
C ALA A 53 13.65 1.78 3.88
N GLY A 54 13.37 1.45 5.13
CA GLY A 54 12.54 2.23 6.04
C GLY A 54 11.05 2.16 5.74
N SER A 55 10.61 1.31 4.80
CA SER A 55 9.20 1.10 4.51
C SER A 55 8.56 0.34 5.68
N ILE A 56 7.28 0.60 5.95
CA ILE A 56 6.55 -0.06 7.04
C ILE A 56 5.27 -0.70 6.51
N GLY A 57 5.05 -1.97 6.87
CA GLY A 57 3.85 -2.73 6.59
C GLY A 57 3.10 -3.08 7.87
N ILE A 58 1.79 -2.87 7.89
CA ILE A 58 0.89 -3.37 8.94
C ILE A 58 -0.02 -4.41 8.30
N THR A 59 0.01 -5.63 8.80
CA THR A 59 -0.66 -6.77 8.17
C THR A 59 -1.83 -7.24 9.04
N LYS A 60 -2.99 -7.34 8.40
CA LYS A 60 -4.14 -8.08 8.89
C LYS A 60 -4.12 -9.47 8.25
N PRO A 61 -4.09 -10.55 9.05
CA PRO A 61 -4.05 -11.91 8.51
C PRO A 61 -5.34 -12.24 7.76
N GLY A 62 -5.21 -13.02 6.68
CA GLY A 62 -6.29 -13.70 5.97
C GLY A 62 -6.54 -15.10 6.53
N ARG A 63 -7.35 -15.89 5.81
CA ARG A 63 -7.63 -17.28 6.17
C ARG A 63 -6.49 -18.24 5.84
N ASP A 64 -5.79 -17.99 4.74
CA ASP A 64 -4.68 -18.82 4.27
C ASP A 64 -3.36 -18.04 4.36
N PRO A 65 -2.49 -18.37 5.34
CA PRO A 65 -1.21 -17.70 5.52
C PRO A 65 -0.16 -18.07 4.46
N THR A 66 -0.46 -19.04 3.58
CA THR A 66 0.45 -19.42 2.47
C THR A 66 0.29 -18.50 1.27
N LEU A 67 -0.84 -17.79 1.15
CA LEU A 67 -1.07 -16.81 0.10
C LEU A 67 -0.36 -15.50 0.43
N ALA A 68 0.43 -14.99 -0.51
CA ALA A 68 1.10 -13.69 -0.33
C ALA A 68 0.08 -12.55 -0.23
N ALA A 69 0.41 -11.55 0.59
CA ALA A 69 -0.52 -10.46 0.92
C ALA A 69 -0.86 -9.55 -0.27
N ILE A 70 -2.03 -8.94 -0.24
CA ILE A 70 -2.37 -7.78 -1.08
C ILE A 70 -2.02 -6.50 -0.31
N ALA A 71 -1.19 -5.64 -0.90
CA ALA A 71 -0.77 -4.38 -0.26
C ALA A 71 -1.63 -3.20 -0.69
N LEU A 72 -2.11 -2.41 0.27
CA LEU A 72 -2.65 -1.06 0.09
C LEU A 72 -1.53 -0.07 0.36
N SER A 73 -0.97 0.53 -0.70
CA SER A 73 0.26 1.31 -0.59
C SER A 73 0.05 2.82 -0.68
N PHE A 74 0.91 3.56 0.01
CA PHE A 74 0.95 5.01 0.00
C PHE A 74 2.38 5.56 0.21
N PRO A 75 2.68 6.80 -0.21
CA PRO A 75 3.92 7.48 0.14
C PRO A 75 3.95 7.76 1.64
N LEU A 76 5.02 7.37 2.33
CA LEU A 76 5.14 7.52 3.79
C LEU A 76 5.73 8.87 4.21
N ASP A 77 6.54 9.46 3.34
CA ASP A 77 7.33 10.66 3.60
C ASP A 77 6.96 11.77 2.60
N GLY A 78 6.59 12.95 3.10
CA GLY A 78 6.29 14.13 2.26
C GLY A 78 4.87 14.15 1.70
N CYS A 79 4.70 14.65 0.47
CA CYS A 79 3.39 14.82 -0.17
C CYS A 79 2.74 13.47 -0.51
N GLY A 80 1.50 13.27 -0.09
CA GLY A 80 0.84 11.96 -0.21
C GLY A 80 -0.30 11.71 0.76
N LYS A 81 -0.64 12.68 1.61
CA LYS A 81 -1.66 12.57 2.67
C LYS A 81 -2.98 11.97 2.19
N SER A 82 -3.49 12.36 1.02
CA SER A 82 -4.76 11.82 0.49
C SER A 82 -4.65 10.33 0.16
N TRP A 83 -3.51 9.87 -0.38
CA TRP A 83 -3.24 8.45 -0.60
C TRP A 83 -3.18 7.68 0.72
N PHE A 84 -2.50 8.24 1.73
CA PHE A 84 -2.47 7.64 3.06
C PHE A 84 -3.87 7.50 3.66
N ILE A 85 -4.65 8.59 3.63
CA ILE A 85 -6.01 8.63 4.18
C ILE A 85 -6.88 7.55 3.54
N SER A 86 -6.91 7.49 2.21
CA SER A 86 -7.74 6.51 1.51
C SER A 86 -7.23 5.09 1.73
N ALA A 87 -5.91 4.84 1.71
CA ALA A 87 -5.35 3.52 1.96
C ALA A 87 -5.66 3.04 3.38
N PHE A 88 -5.51 3.90 4.39
CA PHE A 88 -5.83 3.59 5.78
C PHE A 88 -7.34 3.34 5.97
N HIS A 89 -8.19 4.14 5.33
CA HIS A 89 -9.64 3.96 5.38
C HIS A 89 -10.05 2.58 4.82
N VAL A 90 -9.59 2.28 3.60
CA VAL A 90 -9.89 0.99 2.93
C VAL A 90 -9.31 -0.19 3.72
N PHE A 91 -8.11 -0.06 4.26
CA PHE A 91 -7.52 -1.09 5.12
C PHE A 91 -8.44 -1.41 6.29
N ASN A 92 -8.97 -0.40 7.00
CA ASN A 92 -9.88 -0.62 8.12
C ASN A 92 -11.23 -1.21 7.69
N LEU A 93 -11.76 -0.84 6.52
CA LEU A 93 -12.97 -1.49 5.97
C LEU A 93 -12.72 -2.99 5.74
N LEU A 94 -11.58 -3.34 5.16
CA LEU A 94 -11.19 -4.73 4.88
C LEU A 94 -10.86 -5.53 6.14
N ARG A 95 -10.62 -4.88 7.29
CA ARG A 95 -10.43 -5.61 8.57
C ARG A 95 -11.67 -6.39 8.98
N ALA A 96 -12.86 -5.92 8.61
CA ALA A 96 -14.12 -6.60 8.88
C ALA A 96 -14.47 -7.69 7.86
N ASP A 97 -13.75 -7.78 6.74
CA ASP A 97 -14.02 -8.75 5.67
C ASP A 97 -13.28 -10.08 5.89
N ASP A 98 -13.87 -11.19 5.46
CA ASP A 98 -13.27 -12.53 5.54
C ASP A 98 -12.48 -12.87 4.25
N LEU A 99 -11.22 -12.43 4.21
CA LEU A 99 -10.36 -12.53 3.02
C LEU A 99 -9.53 -13.82 3.03
N GLN A 100 -9.21 -14.35 1.84
CA GLN A 100 -8.40 -15.56 1.73
C GLN A 100 -6.93 -15.28 2.07
N CYS A 101 -6.37 -14.21 1.50
CA CYS A 101 -5.00 -13.80 1.73
C CYS A 101 -4.90 -12.63 2.71
N ASP A 102 -3.71 -12.42 3.25
CA ASP A 102 -3.37 -11.27 4.07
C ASP A 102 -3.61 -9.95 3.33
N VAL A 103 -3.92 -8.89 4.08
CA VAL A 103 -3.93 -7.51 3.59
C VAL A 103 -2.92 -6.69 4.38
N THR A 104 -2.06 -5.96 3.66
CA THR A 104 -1.03 -5.11 4.26
C THR A 104 -1.28 -3.64 3.94
N LEU A 105 -1.38 -2.79 4.95
CA LEU A 105 -1.22 -1.35 4.78
C LEU A 105 0.28 -1.02 4.69
N LEU A 106 0.72 -0.54 3.53
CA LEU A 106 2.14 -0.40 3.19
C LEU A 106 2.56 1.05 2.93
N GLY A 107 3.33 1.62 3.86
CA GLY A 107 3.97 2.91 3.67
C GLY A 107 5.34 2.76 3.03
N TRP A 108 5.50 3.23 1.80
CA TRP A 108 6.79 3.28 1.13
C TRP A 108 7.60 4.50 1.59
N SER A 109 8.84 4.31 2.02
CA SER A 109 9.73 5.47 2.22
C SER A 109 9.84 6.29 0.93
N SER A 110 9.75 7.61 1.04
CA SER A 110 9.70 8.52 -0.11
C SER A 110 10.55 9.78 0.06
N MET A 111 10.88 10.40 -1.07
CA MET A 111 11.64 11.65 -1.14
C MET A 111 11.02 12.52 -2.23
N GLY A 112 10.27 13.55 -1.81
CA GLY A 112 9.38 14.26 -2.73
C GLY A 112 8.37 13.28 -3.34
N GLU A 113 8.22 13.29 -4.66
CA GLU A 113 7.28 12.41 -5.36
C GLU A 113 7.82 10.97 -5.59
N ARG A 114 9.07 10.70 -5.24
CA ARG A 114 9.73 9.42 -5.53
C ARG A 114 9.57 8.42 -4.37
N LEU A 115 9.04 7.24 -4.66
CA LEU A 115 8.88 6.13 -3.71
C LEU A 115 10.17 5.29 -3.64
N ILE A 116 11.14 5.75 -2.84
CA ILE A 116 12.46 5.09 -2.70
C ILE A 116 12.33 3.65 -2.21
N GLY A 117 11.43 3.38 -1.26
CA GLY A 117 11.18 2.03 -0.76
C GLY A 117 10.73 1.07 -1.86
N ARG A 118 9.81 1.52 -2.72
CA ARG A 118 9.32 0.75 -3.87
C ARG A 118 10.42 0.52 -4.90
N ASP A 119 11.23 1.53 -5.19
CA ASP A 119 12.35 1.41 -6.13
C ASP A 119 13.38 0.37 -5.66
N ILE A 120 13.74 0.37 -4.36
CA ILE A 120 14.65 -0.63 -3.79
C ILE A 120 14.01 -2.02 -3.82
N TRP A 121 12.74 -2.12 -3.46
CA TRP A 121 11.98 -3.37 -3.51
C TRP A 121 11.95 -3.94 -4.93
N ILE A 122 11.69 -3.13 -5.96
CA ILE A 122 11.71 -3.55 -7.38
C ILE A 122 13.14 -3.93 -7.82
N ALA A 123 14.14 -3.08 -7.52
CA ALA A 123 15.52 -3.28 -7.94
C ALA A 123 16.16 -4.53 -7.33
N SER A 124 15.67 -4.98 -6.17
CA SER A 124 16.12 -6.22 -5.53
C SER A 124 15.94 -7.47 -6.39
N ASP A 125 15.02 -7.45 -7.35
CA ASP A 125 14.78 -8.55 -8.29
C ASP A 125 15.54 -8.36 -9.63
N ALA A 126 16.01 -7.14 -9.89
CA ALA A 126 16.84 -6.86 -11.05
C ALA A 126 18.27 -7.36 -10.79
N LYS A 127 18.73 -8.34 -11.59
CA LYS A 127 20.13 -8.86 -11.61
C LYS A 127 21.23 -7.81 -11.84
N LYS A 128 20.89 -6.53 -11.98
CA LYS A 128 21.81 -5.42 -12.13
C LYS A 128 21.61 -4.47 -10.95
N GLY A 129 22.59 -4.47 -10.05
CA GLY A 129 22.70 -3.49 -8.98
C GLY A 129 22.78 -2.09 -9.58
N SER A 130 21.63 -1.44 -9.74
CA SER A 130 21.62 0.02 -9.73
C SER A 130 21.95 0.40 -8.30
N ALA A 131 23.13 0.99 -8.10
CA ALA A 131 23.46 1.65 -6.85
C ALA A 131 22.46 2.81 -6.70
N LEU A 132 21.30 2.52 -6.09
CA LEU A 132 20.44 3.58 -5.59
C LEU A 132 21.28 4.33 -4.56
N PRO A 133 21.32 5.67 -4.63
CA PRO A 133 22.02 6.43 -3.60
C PRO A 133 21.40 6.03 -2.27
N ILE A 134 22.14 5.28 -1.45
CA ILE A 134 21.75 4.98 -0.08
C ILE A 134 21.74 6.34 0.58
N LEU A 135 20.53 6.87 0.74
CA LEU A 135 20.32 8.11 1.47
C LEU A 135 20.85 7.83 2.87
N SER A 136 21.79 8.62 3.36
CA SER A 136 22.33 8.48 4.73
C SER A 136 21.23 8.42 5.79
N GLN A 137 20.07 9.01 5.50
CA GLN A 137 18.87 8.93 6.33
C GLN A 137 18.32 7.51 6.52
N LEU A 138 18.59 6.57 5.61
CA LEU A 138 18.18 5.17 5.69
C LEU A 138 19.15 4.30 6.50
N GLU A 139 20.36 4.77 6.82
CA GLU A 139 21.36 4.00 7.57
C GLU A 139 20.81 3.50 8.92
N ARG A 140 19.89 4.24 9.53
CA ARG A 140 19.21 3.82 10.77
C ARG A 140 18.32 2.60 10.64
N PHE A 141 17.97 2.20 9.42
CA PHE A 141 17.19 1.00 9.13
C PHE A 141 18.08 -0.14 8.62
N SER A 142 19.39 0.05 8.52
CA SER A 142 20.31 -0.91 7.90
C SER A 142 20.33 -2.29 8.56
N ASP A 143 20.04 -2.36 9.86
CA ASP A 143 19.97 -3.62 10.61
C ASP A 143 18.64 -4.39 10.42
N LEU A 144 17.67 -3.81 9.71
CA LEU A 144 16.37 -4.43 9.44
C LEU A 144 16.41 -5.38 8.25
N ALA A 145 15.35 -6.18 8.08
CA ALA A 145 15.23 -7.12 6.97
C ALA A 145 15.30 -6.42 5.62
N HIS A 146 15.96 -7.05 4.65
CA HIS A 146 16.06 -6.49 3.31
C HIS A 146 14.67 -6.45 2.62
N PRO A 147 14.31 -5.40 1.87
CA PRO A 147 13.00 -5.28 1.19
C PRO A 147 12.66 -6.46 0.29
N SER A 148 13.68 -7.15 -0.25
CA SER A 148 13.49 -8.34 -1.09
C SER A 148 12.73 -9.47 -0.41
N THR A 149 12.77 -9.55 0.91
CA THR A 149 12.14 -10.61 1.71
C THR A 149 10.62 -10.56 1.70
N ILE A 150 10.03 -9.42 1.35
CA ILE A 150 8.59 -9.22 1.34
C ILE A 150 8.05 -9.51 -0.06
N THR A 151 7.04 -10.38 -0.11
CA THR A 151 6.33 -10.78 -1.33
C THR A 151 4.88 -10.33 -1.24
N PHE A 152 4.37 -9.80 -2.35
CA PHE A 152 2.97 -9.37 -2.46
C PHE A 152 2.33 -10.01 -3.68
N SER A 153 1.07 -10.41 -3.56
CA SER A 153 0.26 -10.88 -4.69
C SER A 153 -0.28 -9.72 -5.55
N ALA A 154 -0.39 -8.53 -4.96
CA ALA A 154 -0.71 -7.28 -5.66
C ALA A 154 -0.34 -6.07 -4.80
N ILE A 155 -0.11 -4.93 -5.46
CA ILE A 155 0.04 -3.61 -4.83
C ILE A 155 -1.03 -2.67 -5.39
N ILE A 156 -1.84 -2.09 -4.51
CA ILE A 156 -2.92 -1.19 -4.90
C ILE A 156 -2.69 0.17 -4.23
N GLU A 157 -2.70 1.23 -5.04
CA GLU A 157 -2.73 2.61 -4.59
C GLU A 157 -4.16 3.13 -4.72
N VAL A 158 -4.71 3.70 -3.65
CA VAL A 158 -6.08 4.23 -3.64
C VAL A 158 -6.08 5.69 -3.22
N ARG A 159 -6.84 6.51 -3.92
CA ARG A 159 -7.10 7.91 -3.55
C ARG A 159 -8.53 8.30 -3.87
N GLU A 160 -9.27 8.63 -2.84
CA GLU A 160 -10.59 9.21 -2.98
C GLU A 160 -10.49 10.64 -3.52
N ASP A 161 -11.30 10.95 -4.52
CA ASP A 161 -11.31 12.25 -5.19
C ASP A 161 -12.72 12.54 -5.72
N ALA A 162 -13.49 13.33 -4.97
CA ALA A 162 -14.89 13.62 -5.28
C ALA A 162 -15.10 14.39 -6.60
N ALA A 163 -14.04 14.98 -7.16
CA ALA A 163 -14.12 15.71 -8.43
C ALA A 163 -13.90 14.82 -9.66
N VAL A 164 -13.53 13.54 -9.46
CA VAL A 164 -13.09 12.64 -10.53
C VAL A 164 -13.99 11.41 -10.57
N VAL A 165 -14.48 11.08 -11.77
CA VAL A 165 -15.14 9.79 -12.04
C VAL A 165 -14.15 8.67 -11.76
N THR A 166 -14.59 7.59 -11.09
CA THR A 166 -13.67 6.54 -10.67
C THR A 166 -12.89 5.94 -11.84
N GLU A 167 -11.56 6.04 -11.77
CA GLU A 167 -10.61 5.53 -12.75
C GLU A 167 -9.74 4.44 -12.11
N VAL A 168 -9.50 3.36 -12.86
CA VAL A 168 -8.54 2.31 -12.51
C VAL A 168 -7.46 2.23 -13.58
N ALA A 169 -6.20 2.19 -13.17
CA ALA A 169 -5.07 2.08 -14.09
C ALA A 169 -3.99 1.15 -13.55
N GLY A 170 -3.58 0.14 -14.31
CA GLY A 170 -2.57 -0.81 -13.84
C GLY A 170 -2.43 -2.08 -14.67
N THR A 171 -1.93 -3.13 -14.04
CA THR A 171 -1.65 -4.44 -14.64
C THR A 171 -2.94 -5.09 -15.17
N PRO A 172 -2.90 -5.76 -16.34
CA PRO A 172 -4.09 -6.34 -16.98
C PRO A 172 -4.99 -7.13 -16.04
N ILE A 173 -4.43 -8.06 -15.26
CA ILE A 173 -5.22 -8.93 -14.38
C ILE A 173 -6.08 -8.16 -13.36
N LEU A 174 -5.52 -7.10 -12.76
CA LEU A 174 -6.23 -6.29 -11.77
C LEU A 174 -7.25 -5.36 -12.44
N VAL A 175 -6.93 -4.83 -13.63
CA VAL A 175 -7.85 -4.00 -14.40
C VAL A 175 -9.04 -4.82 -14.90
N ASP A 176 -8.80 -6.04 -15.36
CA ASP A 176 -9.85 -6.94 -15.85
C ASP A 176 -10.73 -7.41 -14.68
N THR A 177 -10.14 -7.75 -13.53
CA THR A 177 -10.89 -8.04 -12.29
C THR A 177 -11.81 -6.86 -11.92
N ALA A 178 -11.30 -5.63 -11.99
CA ALA A 178 -12.12 -4.44 -11.72
C ALA A 178 -13.25 -4.26 -12.74
N LYS A 179 -13.00 -4.49 -14.03
CA LYS A 179 -14.04 -4.40 -15.07
C LYS A 179 -15.13 -5.44 -14.88
N GLU A 180 -14.75 -6.69 -14.65
CA GLU A 180 -15.68 -7.83 -14.56
C GLU A 180 -16.62 -7.71 -13.36
N HIS A 181 -16.07 -7.40 -12.18
CA HIS A 181 -16.85 -7.45 -10.94
C HIS A 181 -17.42 -6.10 -10.50
N ILE A 182 -16.88 -5.00 -11.03
CA ILE A 182 -17.17 -3.65 -10.53
C ILE A 182 -17.68 -2.72 -11.64
N GLY A 183 -17.24 -2.94 -12.89
CA GLY A 183 -17.60 -2.12 -14.05
C GLY A 183 -19.12 -2.03 -14.33
N ALA A 184 -19.92 -2.98 -13.83
CA ALA A 184 -21.38 -2.94 -13.94
C ALA A 184 -22.07 -1.95 -12.97
N ARG A 185 -21.37 -1.45 -11.95
CA ARG A 185 -21.95 -0.61 -10.88
C ARG A 185 -21.93 0.90 -11.18
N GLY A 186 -21.23 1.34 -12.23
CA GLY A 186 -21.14 2.77 -12.57
C GLY A 186 -20.20 3.07 -13.73
N GLN A 187 -19.89 4.35 -13.93
CA GLN A 187 -18.89 4.79 -14.91
C GLN A 187 -17.49 4.52 -14.35
N LEU A 188 -16.94 3.32 -14.63
CA LEU A 188 -15.56 2.98 -14.34
C LEU A 188 -14.70 3.22 -15.59
N LYS A 189 -13.75 4.15 -15.51
CA LYS A 189 -12.75 4.32 -16.58
C LYS A 189 -11.55 3.43 -16.32
N ALA A 190 -11.33 2.45 -17.17
CA ALA A 190 -10.30 1.45 -16.96
C ALA A 190 -9.18 1.55 -18.01
N THR A 191 -7.94 1.73 -17.55
CA THR A 191 -6.74 1.86 -18.38
C THR A 191 -5.75 0.74 -18.08
N VAL A 192 -5.53 -0.16 -19.03
CA VAL A 192 -4.47 -1.17 -18.90
C VAL A 192 -3.13 -0.49 -19.16
N LEU A 193 -2.21 -0.60 -18.21
CA LEU A 193 -0.82 -0.18 -18.40
C LEU A 193 -0.04 -1.41 -18.85
N GLU A 194 0.45 -1.41 -20.09
CA GLU A 194 1.29 -2.48 -20.65
C GLU A 194 2.68 -2.58 -19.99
N ARG A 195 2.93 -1.80 -18.92
CA ARG A 195 4.17 -1.91 -18.14
C ARG A 195 4.26 -3.29 -17.53
N ARG A 196 5.42 -3.91 -17.68
CA ARG A 196 5.74 -5.19 -17.05
C ARG A 196 5.79 -4.97 -15.53
N ALA A 197 4.79 -5.46 -14.82
CA ALA A 197 4.88 -5.66 -13.37
C ALA A 197 6.13 -6.49 -13.10
N ILE A 198 7.11 -5.92 -12.38
CA ILE A 198 8.41 -6.58 -12.19
C ILE A 198 8.32 -7.62 -11.07
N ARG A 199 7.65 -7.29 -9.96
CA ARG A 199 7.56 -8.17 -8.79
C ARG A 199 6.15 -8.55 -8.34
N ALA A 200 5.17 -7.67 -8.52
CA ALA A 200 3.76 -7.94 -8.24
C ALA A 200 2.89 -7.12 -9.21
N PRO A 201 1.69 -7.60 -9.58
CA PRO A 201 0.66 -6.79 -10.23
C PRO A 201 0.37 -5.51 -9.46
N GLU A 202 0.18 -4.41 -10.17
CA GLU A 202 -0.04 -3.09 -9.57
C GLU A 202 -1.30 -2.44 -10.12
N LEU A 203 -2.07 -1.76 -9.27
CA LEU A 203 -3.23 -0.98 -9.68
C LEU A 203 -3.30 0.34 -8.93
N ARG A 204 -3.70 1.39 -9.63
CA ARG A 204 -4.07 2.68 -9.05
C ARG A 204 -5.56 2.91 -9.24
N VAL A 205 -6.25 3.26 -8.16
CA VAL A 205 -7.70 3.57 -8.11
C VAL A 205 -7.87 5.01 -7.63
N VAL A 206 -8.53 5.86 -8.44
CA VAL A 206 -8.75 7.28 -8.10
C VAL A 206 -10.18 7.68 -8.43
N GLY A 207 -10.86 8.38 -7.52
CA GLY A 207 -12.18 8.96 -7.76
C GLY A 207 -13.13 8.85 -6.58
N MET A 208 -14.38 9.26 -6.78
CA MET A 208 -15.38 9.39 -5.71
C MET A 208 -15.71 8.08 -4.99
N GLU A 209 -15.61 6.93 -5.68
CA GLU A 209 -15.92 5.61 -5.11
C GLU A 209 -14.67 4.74 -5.02
N ALA A 210 -13.48 5.35 -4.96
CA ALA A 210 -12.22 4.63 -5.02
C ALA A 210 -12.07 3.62 -3.86
N ASP A 211 -12.60 3.94 -2.69
CA ASP A 211 -12.63 3.07 -1.52
C ASP A 211 -13.51 1.83 -1.73
N VAL A 212 -14.73 2.02 -2.23
CA VAL A 212 -15.69 0.95 -2.54
C VAL A 212 -15.13 0.04 -3.63
N VAL A 213 -14.63 0.62 -4.71
CA VAL A 213 -14.01 -0.12 -5.81
C VAL A 213 -12.79 -0.91 -5.31
N THR A 214 -11.93 -0.29 -4.50
CA THR A 214 -10.74 -0.97 -3.98
C THR A 214 -11.11 -2.13 -3.05
N ARG A 215 -12.08 -1.93 -2.15
CA ARG A 215 -12.52 -2.99 -1.22
C ARG A 215 -13.04 -4.21 -1.98
N GLU A 216 -13.94 -4.00 -2.94
CA GLU A 216 -14.52 -5.10 -3.74
C GLU A 216 -13.47 -5.78 -4.61
N LEU A 217 -12.55 -5.01 -5.20
CA LEU A 217 -11.43 -5.55 -5.96
C LEU A 217 -10.55 -6.47 -5.10
N VAL A 218 -10.18 -6.03 -3.89
CA VAL A 218 -9.35 -6.83 -2.98
C VAL A 218 -10.05 -8.14 -2.63
N LYS A 219 -11.36 -8.11 -2.36
CA LYS A 219 -12.15 -9.32 -2.07
C LYS A 219 -12.11 -10.31 -3.23
N HIS A 220 -12.48 -9.88 -4.43
CA HIS A 220 -12.51 -10.75 -5.60
C HIS A 220 -11.13 -11.25 -6.01
N TYR A 221 -10.10 -10.40 -5.93
CA TYR A 221 -8.74 -10.82 -6.24
C TYR A 221 -8.20 -11.80 -5.19
N SER A 222 -8.57 -11.65 -3.92
CA SER A 222 -8.24 -12.61 -2.86
C SER A 222 -8.84 -13.99 -3.13
N GLU A 223 -10.10 -14.05 -3.56
CA GLU A 223 -10.78 -15.29 -3.97
C GLU A 223 -10.12 -15.92 -5.20
N TYR A 224 -9.78 -15.10 -6.19
CA TYR A 224 -9.06 -15.54 -7.39
C TYR A 224 -7.70 -16.17 -7.03
N LEU A 225 -6.94 -15.58 -6.12
CA LEU A 225 -5.66 -16.13 -5.67
C LEU A 225 -5.84 -17.51 -5.05
N ALA A 226 -6.80 -17.69 -4.13
CA ALA A 226 -7.07 -19.01 -3.53
C ALA A 226 -7.46 -20.05 -4.59
N ALA A 227 -8.37 -19.68 -5.50
CA ALA A 227 -8.82 -20.56 -6.57
C ALA A 227 -7.68 -20.97 -7.52
N LEU A 228 -6.66 -20.12 -7.72
CA LEU A 228 -5.49 -20.51 -8.50
C LEU A 228 -4.74 -21.68 -7.84
N PHE A 229 -4.58 -21.70 -6.52
CA PHE A 229 -3.82 -22.75 -5.82
C PHE A 229 -4.65 -24.03 -5.62
N GLU A 230 -5.95 -23.93 -5.37
CA GLU A 230 -6.84 -25.11 -5.25
C GLU A 230 -6.91 -25.96 -6.52
N ASN A 231 -6.61 -25.39 -7.69
CA ASN A 231 -6.60 -26.12 -8.96
C ASN A 231 -5.29 -26.88 -9.25
N PHE A 232 -4.29 -26.81 -8.37
CA PHE A 232 -3.01 -27.51 -8.53
C PHE A 232 -2.71 -28.56 -7.44
N ASP A 233 -3.63 -28.74 -6.48
CA ASP A 233 -3.61 -29.82 -5.49
C ASP A 233 -4.54 -30.99 -5.91
#